data_AF-A0A842USX1-F1
#
_entry.id   AF-A0A842USX1-F1
#
_cell.length_a   1.000
_cell.length_b   1.000
_cell.length_c   1.000
_cell.angle_alpha   90.00
_cell.angle_beta   90.00
_cell.angle_gamma   90.00
#
_symmetry.space_group_name_H-M   'P 1'
#
loop_
_entity.id
_entity.type
_entity.pdbx_description
1 polymer ?
#
loop_
_entity_poly.entity_id
_entity_poly.type
_entity_poly.pdbx_seq_one_letter_code
_entity_poly.pdbx_strand_id
1 'polypeptide(L)'
;MFTAYEWIYGIAQFSAGFLSVVAGIIALSMFRAARQNKILRSWRFLIIALVLFAVEEVIGALKTFGIYETPHLTHVIPFFILLFVIAGVLAQIKITKGWLE
;
A
#
# COMPACT_ATOMS: atom_id res chain seq x y z
N MET A 1 -1.67 -32.03 13.75
CA MET A 1 -3.10 -31.63 13.83
C MET A 1 -3.08 -30.11 13.72
N PHE A 2 -3.64 -29.55 12.64
CA PHE A 2 -3.64 -28.10 12.49
C PHE A 2 -4.40 -27.48 13.67
N THR A 3 -3.77 -26.54 14.35
CA THR A 3 -4.44 -25.80 15.42
C THR A 3 -5.44 -24.82 14.79
N ALA A 4 -6.50 -24.46 15.51
CA ALA A 4 -7.46 -23.46 15.03
C ALA A 4 -6.77 -22.14 14.62
N TYR A 5 -5.64 -21.82 15.26
CA TYR A 5 -4.77 -20.70 14.94
C TYR A 5 -4.21 -20.77 13.52
N GLU A 6 -3.60 -21.89 13.12
CA GLU A 6 -2.99 -22.05 11.80
C GLU A 6 -4.03 -21.93 10.67
N TRP A 7 -5.25 -22.41 10.90
CA TRP A 7 -6.33 -22.34 9.92
C TRP A 7 -6.84 -20.90 9.74
N ILE A 8 -7.09 -20.18 10.84
CA ILE A 8 -7.51 -18.77 10.80
C ILE A 8 -6.41 -17.91 10.18
N TYR A 9 -5.15 -18.17 10.54
CA TYR A 9 -4.00 -17.43 10.03
C TYR A 9 -3.83 -17.61 8.52
N GLY A 10 -3.94 -18.84 8.02
CA GLY A 10 -3.89 -19.10 6.57
C GLY A 10 -5.00 -18.39 5.79
N ILE A 11 -6.23 -18.37 6.31
CA ILE A 11 -7.35 -17.66 5.67
C ILE A 11 -7.15 -16.16 5.70
N ALA A 12 -6.70 -15.61 6.82
CA ALA A 12 -6.42 -14.19 6.96
C ALA A 12 -5.40 -13.74 5.91
N GLN A 13 -4.36 -14.52 5.67
CA GLN A 13 -3.33 -14.19 4.69
C GLN A 13 -3.75 -14.35 3.25
N PHE A 14 -4.52 -15.41 2.96
CA PHE A 14 -5.13 -15.55 1.64
C PHE A 14 -6.05 -14.35 1.33
N SER A 15 -6.85 -13.96 2.32
CA SER A 15 -7.74 -12.80 2.21
C SER A 15 -6.96 -11.50 2.03
N ALA A 16 -5.88 -11.31 2.79
CA ALA A 16 -5.00 -10.15 2.69
C ALA A 16 -4.34 -10.06 1.30
N GLY A 17 -3.82 -11.17 0.78
CA GLY A 17 -3.27 -11.25 -0.58
C GLY A 17 -4.31 -10.95 -1.66
N PHE A 18 -5.55 -11.42 -1.51
CA PHE A 18 -6.63 -11.07 -2.44
C PHE A 18 -7.00 -9.58 -2.37
N LEU A 19 -7.17 -9.05 -1.16
CA LEU A 19 -7.50 -7.64 -0.93
C LEU A 19 -6.41 -6.70 -1.43
N SER A 20 -5.13 -7.07 -1.31
CA SER A 20 -4.01 -6.26 -1.79
C SER A 20 -4.00 -6.14 -3.31
N VAL A 21 -4.36 -7.20 -4.05
CA VAL A 21 -4.52 -7.15 -5.51
C VAL A 21 -5.66 -6.22 -5.89
N VAL A 22 -6.82 -6.33 -5.24
CA VAL A 22 -7.96 -5.45 -5.48
C VAL A 22 -7.60 -4.00 -5.17
N ALA A 23 -6.94 -3.75 -4.04
CA ALA A 23 -6.47 -2.42 -3.65
C ALA A 23 -5.47 -1.86 -4.67
N GLY A 24 -4.56 -2.69 -5.20
CA GLY A 24 -3.62 -2.31 -6.25
C GLY A 24 -4.32 -1.89 -7.55
N ILE A 25 -5.34 -2.64 -7.98
CA ILE A 25 -6.16 -2.30 -9.16
C ILE A 25 -6.88 -0.96 -8.96
N ILE A 26 -7.49 -0.76 -7.79
CA ILE A 26 -8.17 0.50 -7.45
C ILE A 26 -7.16 1.65 -7.46
N ALA A 27 -6.01 1.50 -6.79
CA ALA A 27 -4.95 2.50 -6.73
C ALA A 27 -4.48 2.91 -8.14
N LEU A 28 -4.23 1.95 -9.03
CA LEU A 28 -3.84 2.21 -10.42
C LEU A 28 -4.92 2.98 -11.20
N SER A 29 -6.20 2.63 -11.01
CA SER A 29 -7.30 3.35 -11.65
C SER A 29 -7.41 4.81 -11.17
N MET A 30 -7.14 5.05 -9.88
CA MET A 30 -7.14 6.39 -9.28
C MET A 30 -5.97 7.24 -9.77
N PHE A 31 -4.84 6.64 -10.15
CA PHE A 31 -3.70 7.39 -10.70
C PHE A 31 -4.05 8.14 -11.99
N ARG A 32 -4.94 7.56 -12.80
CA ARG A 32 -5.45 8.19 -14.02
C ARG A 32 -6.36 9.38 -13.71
N ALA A 33 -7.24 9.24 -12.72
CA ALA A 33 -8.12 10.32 -12.25
C ALA A 33 -7.35 11.47 -11.57
N ALA A 34 -6.35 11.13 -10.74
CA ALA A 34 -5.50 12.11 -10.05
C ALA A 34 -4.61 12.92 -11.02
N ARG A 35 -4.40 12.45 -12.26
CA ARG A 35 -3.65 13.19 -13.28
C ARG A 35 -4.45 14.34 -13.89
N GLN A 36 -5.78 14.27 -13.89
CA GLN A 36 -6.65 15.23 -14.58
C GLN A 36 -6.98 16.47 -13.73
N ASN A 37 -6.85 16.40 -12.40
CA ASN A 37 -7.21 17.50 -11.49
C ASN A 37 -5.97 18.04 -10.75
N LYS A 38 -5.68 19.34 -10.90
CA LYS A 38 -4.54 20.01 -10.23
C LYS A 38 -4.59 19.89 -8.70
N ILE A 39 -5.79 19.93 -8.11
CA ILE A 39 -6.03 19.78 -6.66
C ILE A 39 -5.67 18.35 -6.18
N LEU A 40 -5.80 17.34 -7.05
CA LEU A 40 -5.53 15.94 -6.73
C LEU A 40 -4.05 15.55 -6.93
N ARG A 41 -3.16 16.50 -7.23
CA ARG A 41 -1.74 16.21 -7.45
C ARG A 41 -1.07 15.61 -6.19
N SER A 42 -1.53 15.99 -4.99
CA SER A 42 -1.09 15.42 -3.70
C SER A 42 -1.42 13.94 -3.55
N TRP A 43 -2.49 13.47 -4.21
CA TRP A 43 -2.90 12.07 -4.16
C TRP A 43 -1.93 11.14 -4.88
N ARG A 44 -1.03 11.67 -5.72
CA ARG A 44 0.00 10.85 -6.38
C ARG A 44 0.93 10.17 -5.36
N PHE A 45 1.35 10.87 -4.32
CA PHE A 45 2.18 10.30 -3.26
C PHE A 45 1.42 9.21 -2.51
N LEU A 46 0.14 9.44 -2.23
CA LEU A 46 -0.71 8.49 -1.54
C LEU A 46 -0.98 7.24 -2.38
N ILE A 47 -1.15 7.38 -3.70
CA ILE A 47 -1.31 6.25 -4.61
C ILE A 47 -0.01 5.45 -4.73
N ILE A 48 1.15 6.10 -4.78
CA ILE A 48 2.45 5.39 -4.73
C ILE A 48 2.56 4.59 -3.43
N ALA A 49 2.17 5.16 -2.29
CA ALA A 49 2.15 4.46 -1.01
C ALA A 49 1.21 3.24 -1.04
N LEU A 50 0.02 3.36 -1.64
CA LEU A 50 -0.93 2.25 -1.80
C LEU A 50 -0.39 1.14 -2.69
N VAL A 51 0.34 1.47 -3.76
CA VAL A 51 0.97 0.47 -4.62
C VAL A 51 2.08 -0.26 -3.87
N LEU A 52 2.94 0.46 -3.13
CA LEU A 52 3.97 -0.15 -2.31
C LEU A 52 3.38 -1.05 -1.21
N PHE A 53 2.28 -0.62 -0.59
CA PHE A 53 1.53 -1.41 0.39
C PHE A 53 0.99 -2.70 -0.23
N ALA A 54 0.39 -2.63 -1.42
CA ALA A 54 -0.08 -3.82 -2.11
C ALA A 54 1.06 -4.81 -2.41
N VAL A 55 2.23 -4.30 -2.81
CA VAL A 55 3.44 -5.12 -3.03
C VAL A 55 3.92 -5.76 -1.72
N GLU A 56 3.92 -5.02 -0.61
CA GLU A 56 4.30 -5.54 0.70
C GLU A 56 3.40 -6.70 1.13
N GLU A 57 2.08 -6.56 0.98
CA GLU A 57 1.10 -7.59 1.32
C GLU A 57 1.29 -8.87 0.47
N VAL A 58 1.60 -8.72 -0.83
CA VAL A 58 1.94 -9.87 -1.69
C VAL A 58 3.21 -10.57 -1.18
N ILE A 59 4.25 -9.80 -0.83
CA ILE A 59 5.48 -10.37 -0.28
C ILE A 59 5.23 -11.05 1.07
N GLY A 60 4.40 -10.46 1.94
CA GLY A 60 4.01 -11.02 3.23
C GLY A 60 3.24 -12.33 3.09
N ALA A 61 2.34 -12.41 2.12
CA ALA A 61 1.65 -13.64 1.76
C ALA A 61 2.65 -14.71 1.28
N LEU A 62 3.53 -14.37 0.32
CA LEU A 62 4.56 -15.30 -0.21
C LEU A 62 5.51 -15.81 0.89
N LYS A 63 5.91 -14.94 1.81
CA LYS A 63 6.74 -15.32 2.96
C LYS A 63 6.05 -16.37 3.82
N THR A 64 4.75 -16.23 4.04
CA THR A 64 4.07 -17.15 4.95
C THR A 64 3.72 -18.49 4.32
N PHE A 65 3.54 -18.53 3.01
CA PHE A 65 3.51 -19.79 2.28
C PHE A 65 4.90 -20.45 2.15
N GLY A 66 5.95 -19.86 2.71
CA GLY A 66 7.32 -20.39 2.67
C GLY A 66 7.97 -20.31 1.29
N ILE A 67 7.44 -19.48 0.38
CA ILE A 67 7.93 -19.36 -1.00
C ILE A 67 9.12 -18.39 -1.08
N TYR A 68 9.19 -17.40 -0.17
CA TYR A 68 10.22 -16.35 -0.24
C TYR A 68 10.59 -15.80 1.15
N GLU A 69 11.86 -15.90 1.54
CA GLU A 69 12.37 -15.39 2.82
C GLU A 69 13.44 -14.32 2.62
N THR A 70 13.02 -13.05 2.53
CA THR A 70 13.95 -11.91 2.63
C THR A 70 13.56 -11.01 3.80
N PRO A 71 14.26 -11.07 4.94
CA PRO A 71 13.97 -10.26 6.12
C PRO A 71 14.13 -8.76 5.89
N HIS A 72 15.00 -8.36 4.95
CA HIS A 72 15.33 -6.96 4.73
C HIS A 72 14.22 -6.19 3.97
N LEU A 73 13.52 -6.82 3.02
CA LEU A 73 12.47 -6.13 2.25
C LEU A 73 11.26 -5.75 3.13
N THR A 74 10.94 -6.56 4.14
CA THR A 74 9.83 -6.30 5.08
C THR A 74 10.05 -5.09 6.00
N HIS A 75 11.25 -4.52 6.04
CA HIS A 75 11.50 -3.29 6.80
C HIS A 75 11.67 -2.07 5.91
N VAL A 76 12.23 -2.27 4.72
CA VAL A 76 12.52 -1.18 3.77
C VAL A 76 11.24 -0.66 3.11
N ILE A 77 10.32 -1.55 2.72
CA ILE A 77 9.08 -1.15 2.04
C ILE A 77 8.17 -0.29 2.96
N PRO A 78 7.89 -0.68 4.22
CA PRO A 78 7.12 0.15 5.17
C PRO A 78 7.69 1.55 5.36
N PHE A 79 9.01 1.69 5.40
CA PHE A 79 9.68 2.98 5.54
C PHE A 79 9.33 3.91 4.37
N PHE A 80 9.38 3.40 3.13
CA PHE A 80 8.99 4.19 1.96
C PHE A 80 7.49 4.49 1.93
N ILE A 81 6.63 3.53 2.31
CA ILE A 81 5.19 3.77 2.43
C ILE A 81 4.93 4.96 3.37
N LEU A 82 5.53 4.93 4.56
CA LEU A 82 5.36 6.00 5.54
C LEU A 82 5.87 7.34 5.01
N LEU A 83 7.03 7.36 4.35
CA LEU A 83 7.58 8.55 3.72
C LEU A 83 6.61 9.16 2.68
N PHE A 84 6.02 8.32 1.83
CA PHE A 84 5.05 8.76 0.81
C PHE A 84 3.73 9.21 1.42
N VAL A 85 3.26 8.57 2.50
CA VAL A 85 2.08 9.02 3.25
C VAL A 85 2.32 10.41 3.85
N ILE A 86 3.45 10.61 4.53
CA ILE A 86 3.82 11.91 5.10
C ILE A 86 3.89 12.98 4.00
N ALA A 87 4.55 12.68 2.88
CA ALA A 87 4.63 13.61 1.75
C ALA A 87 3.24 13.95 1.18
N GLY A 88 2.35 12.96 1.05
CA GLY A 88 0.97 13.14 0.60
C GLY A 88 0.16 14.04 1.55
N VAL A 89 0.28 13.82 2.85
CA VAL A 89 -0.39 14.64 3.88
C VAL A 89 0.14 16.07 3.87
N LEU A 90 1.46 16.27 3.83
CA LEU A 90 2.06 17.60 3.77
C LEU A 90 1.63 18.35 2.51
N ALA A 91 1.58 17.67 1.37
CA ALA A 91 1.09 18.25 0.12
C ALA A 91 -0.39 18.62 0.21
N GLN A 92 -1.23 17.77 0.82
CA GLN A 92 -2.65 18.07 1.05
C GLN A 92 -2.82 19.29 1.96
N ILE A 93 -2.08 19.37 3.07
CA ILE A 93 -2.13 20.52 4.00
C ILE A 93 -1.75 21.82 3.29
N LYS A 94 -0.71 21.81 2.45
CA LYS A 94 -0.30 22.99 1.67
C LYS A 94 -1.38 23.44 0.69
N ILE A 95 -2.06 22.50 0.02
CA ILE A 95 -3.20 22.81 -0.86
C ILE A 95 -4.37 23.39 -0.05
N THR A 96 -4.76 22.76 1.06
CA THR A 96 -5.87 23.22 1.89
C THR A 96 -5.62 24.60 2.51
N LYS A 97 -4.36 24.94 2.82
CA LYS A 97 -3.97 26.26 3.31
C LYS A 97 -3.86 27.34 2.21
N GLY A 98 -4.07 26.99 0.94
CA GLY A 98 -3.97 27.93 -0.18
C GLY A 98 -2.55 28.39 -0.51
N TRP A 99 -1.52 27.64 -0.09
CA TRP A 99 -0.11 28.02 -0.30
C TRP A 99 0.44 27.63 -1.68
N LEU A 100 -0.34 26.88 -2.46
CA LEU A 100 -0.03 26.45 -3.82
C LEU A 100 -1.14 26.97 -4.75
N GLU A 101 -1.14 28.28 -4.97
CA GLU A 101 -1.76 28.89 -6.16
C GLU A 101 -0.72 28.95 -7.30
#